data_AF-A0A832VDP7-F1
#
_entry.id   AF-A0A832VDP7-F1
#
_cell.length_a   1.000
_cell.length_b   1.000
_cell.length_c   1.000
_cell.angle_alpha   90.00
_cell.angle_beta   90.00
_cell.angle_gamma   90.00
#
_symmetry.space_group_name_H-M   'P 1'
#
loop_
_entity.id
_entity.type
_entity.pdbx_description
1 polymer ?
#
loop_
_entity_poly.entity_id
_entity_poly.type
_entity_poly.pdbx_seq_one_letter_code
_entity_poly.pdbx_strand_id
1 'polypeptide(L)'
;MLDRAARLPLERPREIVAATIVITLLLAPFLQDVSFSTDVEAFLPDSPAVANHERTEVLFGQESKVAQLYLVPSSGRNNILTMPAILEMLDLHQ
;
A
#
# COMPACT_ATOMS: atom_id res chain seq x y z
N MET A 1 -40.01 -11.84 10.20
CA MET A 1 -39.45 -10.91 11.22
C MET A 1 -38.78 -9.69 10.59
N LEU A 2 -38.09 -9.83 9.44
CA LEU A 2 -37.54 -8.70 8.68
C LEU A 2 -38.62 -7.69 8.23
N ASP A 3 -39.82 -8.13 7.87
CA ASP A 3 -40.89 -7.23 7.39
C ASP A 3 -41.33 -6.18 8.43
N ARG A 4 -41.13 -6.47 9.72
CA ARG A 4 -41.41 -5.51 10.79
C ARG A 4 -40.26 -4.52 10.96
N ALA A 5 -39.02 -4.96 10.82
CA ALA A 5 -37.84 -4.10 10.85
C ALA A 5 -37.77 -3.16 9.63
N ALA A 6 -38.23 -3.61 8.46
CA ALA A 6 -38.28 -2.81 7.23
C ALA A 6 -39.35 -1.70 7.24
N ARG A 7 -40.35 -1.79 8.14
CA ARG A 7 -41.39 -0.75 8.29
C ARG A 7 -40.99 0.37 9.25
N LEU A 8 -40.08 0.12 10.17
CA LEU A 8 -39.57 1.15 11.11
C LEU A 8 -39.06 2.42 10.40
N PRO A 9 -38.27 2.33 9.31
CA PRO A 9 -37.85 3.50 8.49
C PRO A 9 -39.00 4.29 7.88
N LEU A 10 -40.11 3.61 7.56
CA LEU A 10 -41.30 4.21 6.96
C LEU A 10 -42.18 4.90 8.01
N GLU A 11 -42.27 4.32 9.21
CA GLU A 11 -43.09 4.83 10.31
C GLU A 11 -42.43 6.01 11.04
N ARG A 12 -41.09 6.00 11.19
CA ARG A 12 -40.33 7.04 11.90
C ARG A 12 -39.04 7.43 11.19
N PRO A 13 -39.14 8.11 10.03
CA PRO A 13 -37.99 8.41 9.18
C PRO A 13 -36.95 9.32 9.87
N ARG A 14 -37.40 10.33 10.61
CA ARG A 14 -36.50 11.31 11.26
C ARG A 14 -35.67 10.69 12.38
N GLU A 15 -36.27 9.83 13.20
CA GLU A 15 -35.59 9.16 14.32
C GLU A 15 -34.52 8.19 13.80
N ILE A 16 -34.79 7.49 12.71
CA ILE A 16 -33.85 6.53 12.12
C ILE A 16 -32.71 7.25 11.40
N VAL A 17 -32.99 8.34 10.69
CA VAL A 17 -31.93 9.17 10.11
C VAL A 17 -31.05 9.74 11.21
N ALA A 18 -31.63 10.26 12.31
CA ALA A 18 -30.86 10.76 13.44
C ALA A 18 -30.01 9.67 14.10
N ALA A 19 -30.58 8.48 14.33
CA ALA A 19 -29.84 7.35 14.89
C ALA A 19 -28.70 6.90 13.98
N THR A 20 -28.92 6.79 12.68
CA THR A 20 -27.86 6.46 11.71
C THR A 20 -26.76 7.51 11.72
N ILE A 21 -27.10 8.81 11.70
CA ILE A 21 -26.11 9.89 11.76
C ILE A 21 -25.28 9.79 13.05
N VAL A 22 -25.93 9.57 14.20
CA VAL A 22 -25.22 9.43 15.48
C VAL A 22 -24.28 8.23 15.47
N ILE A 23 -24.74 7.07 14.98
CA ILE A 23 -23.92 5.86 14.87
C ILE A 23 -22.74 6.10 13.92
N THR A 24 -22.98 6.72 12.76
CA THR A 24 -21.94 7.04 11.78
C THR A 24 -20.91 8.01 12.37
N LEU A 25 -21.32 9.05 13.09
CA LEU A 25 -20.40 10.00 13.72
C LEU A 25 -19.59 9.36 14.86
N LEU A 26 -20.20 8.42 15.60
CA LEU A 26 -19.52 7.68 16.65
C LEU A 26 -18.47 6.73 16.06
N LEU A 27 -18.75 6.10 14.91
CA LEU A 27 -17.79 5.25 14.20
C LEU A 27 -16.76 6.02 13.36
N ALA A 28 -17.04 7.25 12.95
CA ALA A 28 -16.16 8.07 12.11
C ALA A 28 -14.71 8.23 12.65
N PRO A 29 -14.45 8.49 13.95
CA PRO A 29 -13.07 8.61 14.44
C PRO A 29 -12.26 7.33 14.27
N PHE A 30 -12.90 6.14 14.29
CA PHE A 30 -12.20 4.86 14.10
C PHE A 30 -11.65 4.68 12.68
N LEU A 31 -12.11 5.48 11.71
CA LEU A 31 -11.53 5.48 10.36
C LEU A 31 -10.11 6.08 10.35
N GLN A 32 -9.75 6.91 11.33
CA GLN A 32 -8.43 7.52 11.42
C GLN A 32 -7.36 6.55 11.90
N ASP A 33 -7.76 5.50 12.63
CA ASP A 33 -6.86 4.48 13.18
C ASP A 33 -6.65 3.29 12.22
N VAL A 34 -7.14 3.39 10.99
CA VAL A 34 -6.95 2.33 9.98
C VAL A 34 -5.54 2.43 9.40
N SER A 35 -4.66 1.54 9.85
CA SER A 35 -3.32 1.36 9.27
C SER A 35 -3.41 0.53 8.00
N PHE A 36 -3.21 1.18 6.84
CA PHE A 36 -3.05 0.48 5.58
C PHE A 36 -1.61 -0.03 5.47
N SER A 37 -1.38 -1.30 5.75
CA SER A 37 -0.12 -1.94 5.41
C SER A 37 -0.15 -2.32 3.92
N THR A 38 0.62 -1.60 3.10
CA THR A 38 0.80 -1.91 1.68
C THR A 38 1.98 -2.83 1.43
N ASP A 39 2.57 -3.39 2.48
CA ASP A 39 3.68 -4.31 2.36
C ASP A 39 3.18 -5.67 1.81
N VAL A 40 3.92 -6.25 0.88
CA VAL A 40 3.59 -7.53 0.25
C VAL A 40 3.50 -8.63 1.32
N GLU A 41 4.32 -8.53 2.35
CA GLU A 41 4.38 -9.47 3.47
C GLU A 41 3.12 -9.40 4.35
N ALA A 42 2.51 -8.22 4.47
CA ALA A 42 1.28 -8.02 5.23
C ALA A 42 0.06 -8.69 4.59
N PHE A 43 0.12 -8.99 3.28
CA PHE A 43 -0.92 -9.74 2.58
C PHE A 43 -0.76 -11.28 2.71
N LEU A 44 0.38 -11.77 3.17
CA LEU A 44 0.68 -13.21 3.29
C LEU A 44 1.25 -13.59 4.68
N PRO A 45 0.52 -13.29 5.78
CA PRO A 45 1.04 -13.39 7.15
C PRO A 45 1.45 -14.82 7.55
N ASP A 46 0.77 -15.85 7.05
CA ASP A 46 1.03 -17.25 7.42
C ASP A 46 1.90 -18.01 6.41
N SER A 47 2.55 -17.31 5.49
CA SER A 47 3.36 -17.99 4.47
C SER A 47 4.73 -18.40 5.04
N PRO A 48 5.26 -19.58 4.65
CA PRO A 48 6.60 -20.00 5.05
C PRO A 48 7.70 -19.07 4.52
N ALA A 49 7.40 -18.27 3.48
CA ALA A 49 8.32 -17.28 2.94
C ALA A 49 8.52 -16.10 3.91
N VAL A 50 7.44 -15.54 4.47
CA VAL A 50 7.51 -14.44 5.45
C VAL A 50 8.22 -14.89 6.73
N ALA A 51 7.92 -16.08 7.24
CA ALA A 51 8.59 -16.61 8.44
C ALA A 51 10.10 -16.80 8.25
N ASN A 52 10.53 -17.21 7.05
CA ASN A 52 11.95 -17.33 6.71
C ASN A 52 12.61 -15.96 6.48
N HIS A 53 11.88 -15.01 5.89
CA HIS A 53 12.36 -13.64 5.70
C HIS A 53 12.59 -12.94 7.05
N GLU A 54 11.61 -12.96 7.95
CA GLU A 54 11.71 -12.39 9.30
C GLU A 54 12.90 -13.00 10.07
N ARG A 55 13.07 -14.32 9.99
CA ARG A 55 14.20 -15.02 10.63
C ARG A 55 15.55 -14.58 10.05
N THR A 56 15.60 -14.29 8.76
CA THR A 56 16.81 -13.82 8.08
C THR A 56 17.13 -12.38 8.49
N GLU A 57 16.12 -11.51 8.56
CA GLU A 57 16.31 -10.13 9.02
C GLU A 57 16.80 -10.05 10.47
N VAL A 58 16.28 -10.90 11.36
CA VAL A 58 16.74 -10.96 12.77
C VAL A 58 18.21 -11.38 12.87
N LEU A 59 18.68 -12.26 11.98
CA LEU A 59 20.04 -12.82 12.04
C LEU A 59 21.07 -11.96 11.28
N PHE A 60 20.67 -11.34 10.17
CA PHE A 60 21.59 -10.66 9.25
C PHE A 60 21.30 -9.16 9.09
N GLY A 61 20.23 -8.65 9.70
CA GLY A 61 19.75 -7.29 9.49
C GLY A 61 18.81 -7.18 8.29
N GLN A 62 18.17 -6.02 8.15
CA GLN A 62 17.21 -5.76 7.07
C GLN A 62 17.88 -5.80 5.69
N GLU A 63 17.15 -6.28 4.69
CA GLU A 63 17.64 -6.29 3.31
C GLU A 63 17.89 -4.87 2.79
N SER A 64 19.00 -4.70 2.06
CA SER A 64 19.30 -3.42 1.41
C SER A 64 18.31 -3.15 0.29
N LYS A 65 17.66 -1.98 0.31
CA LYS A 65 16.79 -1.54 -0.78
C LYS A 65 17.64 -1.13 -1.96
N VAL A 66 17.68 -1.98 -3.00
CA VAL A 66 18.45 -1.72 -4.22
C VAL A 66 17.60 -0.95 -5.22
N ALA A 67 17.97 0.28 -5.53
CA ALA A 67 17.47 1.00 -6.69
C ALA A 67 18.33 0.66 -7.92
N GLN A 68 17.75 -0.03 -8.91
CA GLN A 68 18.45 -0.37 -10.16
C GLN A 68 17.93 0.49 -11.31
N LEU A 69 18.86 1.14 -12.02
CA LEU A 69 18.56 1.93 -13.20
C LEU A 69 19.08 1.21 -14.44
N TYR A 70 18.19 0.93 -15.40
CA TYR A 70 18.56 0.33 -16.68
C TYR A 70 18.58 1.43 -17.75
N LEU A 71 19.77 1.67 -18.29
CA LEU A 71 20.02 2.72 -19.28
C LEU A 71 20.12 2.10 -20.68
N VAL A 72 19.44 2.70 -21.64
CA VAL A 72 19.40 2.25 -23.04
C VAL A 72 19.61 3.46 -23.95
N PRO A 73 20.43 3.37 -25.02
CA PRO A 73 20.71 4.51 -25.88
C PRO A 73 19.47 4.90 -26.70
N SER A 74 19.11 6.18 -26.71
CA SER A 74 17.94 6.71 -27.43
C SER A 74 18.10 6.72 -28.96
N SER A 75 19.34 6.75 -29.46
CA SER A 75 19.68 6.98 -30.87
C SER A 75 19.68 5.72 -31.74
N GLY A 76 19.24 4.57 -31.23
CA GLY A 76 19.17 3.30 -31.98
C GLY A 76 20.53 2.70 -32.37
N ARG A 77 21.63 3.38 -32.07
CA ARG A 77 22.99 2.81 -32.12
C ARG A 77 23.21 2.00 -30.86
N ASN A 78 23.53 0.72 -31.03
CA ASN A 78 23.67 -0.27 -29.96
C ASN A 78 24.86 -0.06 -29.01
N ASN A 79 25.58 1.06 -29.10
CA ASN A 79 26.76 1.30 -28.28
C ASN A 79 26.47 2.37 -27.22
N ILE A 80 26.22 1.90 -25.99
CA ILE A 80 26.05 2.73 -24.80
C ILE A 80 27.39 3.11 -24.14
N LEU A 81 28.48 2.43 -24.50
CA LEU A 81 29.82 2.64 -23.94
C LEU A 81 30.59 3.74 -24.68
N THR A 82 29.91 4.81 -25.05
CA THR A 82 30.57 5.99 -25.63
C THR A 82 30.97 6.94 -24.52
N MET A 83 32.10 7.63 -24.66
CA MET A 83 32.57 8.60 -23.66
C MET A 83 31.51 9.64 -23.27
N PRO A 84 30.73 10.23 -24.20
CA PRO A 84 29.66 11.16 -23.82
C PRO A 84 28.58 10.50 -22.96
N ALA A 85 28.15 9.29 -23.31
CA ALA A 85 27.13 8.57 -22.55
C ALA A 85 27.64 8.20 -21.14
N ILE A 86 28.90 7.79 -21.01
CA ILE A 86 29.51 7.48 -19.70
C ILE A 86 29.58 8.74 -18.82
N LEU A 87 29.89 9.90 -19.41
CA LEU A 87 29.90 11.17 -18.68
C LEU A 87 28.48 11.58 -18.23
N GLU A 88 27.48 11.39 -19.07
CA GLU A 88 26.08 11.63 -18.72
C GLU A 88 25.58 10.69 -17.61
N MET A 89 26.01 9.42 -17.63
CA MET A 89 25.71 8.48 -16.55
C MET A 89 26.38 8.84 -15.24
N LEU A 90 27.61 9.35 -15.30
CA LEU A 90 28.33 9.82 -14.12
C LEU A 90 27.63 11.06 -13.53
N ASP A 91 27.20 11.99 -14.38
CA ASP A 91 26.44 13.17 -13.96
C ASP A 91 25.10 12.77 -13.33
N LEU A 92 24.38 11.79 -13.90
CA LEU A 92 23.15 11.26 -13.33
C LEU A 92 23.33 10.55 -11.97
N HIS A 93 24.52 10.00 -11.73
CA HIS A 93 24.84 9.31 -10.48
C HIS A 93 25.16 10.26 -9.32
N GLN A 94 25.68 11.46 -9.61
CA GLN A 94 26.06 12.47 -8.60
C GLN A 94 24.85 13.23 -8.05
#